data_AF-A0A357BYQ0-F1
#
_entry.id   AF-A0A357BYQ0-F1
#
_cell.length_a   1.000
_cell.length_b   1.000
_cell.length_c   1.000
_cell.angle_alpha   90.00
_cell.angle_beta   90.00
_cell.angle_gamma   90.00
#
_symmetry.space_group_name_H-M   'P 1'
#
loop_
_entity.id
_entity.type
_entity.pdbx_description
1 polymer ?
#
loop_
_entity_poly.entity_id
_entity_poly.type
_entity_poly.pdbx_seq_one_letter_code
_entity_poly.pdbx_strand_id
1 'polypeptide(L)'
;MKYSEIYLLGVILGWILWGIITLFAILITWSCRAYTKSEEGFKYKLQWTSVVQAIFFLMVAILFLIFKWNKLHILWIIPVIFLSTHFFVSHNIPILSPLVIYVTKVYLSIVLIGRDLKGGFDELLYDGSFKRGQLSLERRLEIIRILAQKRIQLDSVLTNEEKASSITDLTSNNILLMKQPEAAIVNIVASYLEYKLLGLSDEKNLTTIEKTRHFFKKGIMPFKLTLANYIKYSIELECTYEQAKSITDDFIEDATKETISFFLIEKKTELS
;
A
#
# COMPACT_ATOMS: atom_id res chain seq x y z
N MET A 1 -53.44 12.63 19.37
CA MET A 1 -53.21 12.49 17.92
C MET A 1 -51.80 12.89 17.47
N LYS A 2 -51.20 14.01 17.89
CA LYS A 2 -49.86 14.42 17.38
C LYS A 2 -48.71 13.40 17.58
N TYR A 3 -48.72 12.63 18.69
CA TYR A 3 -47.68 11.63 18.94
C TYR A 3 -47.70 10.43 17.98
N SER A 4 -48.87 10.05 17.46
CA SER A 4 -48.95 8.93 16.50
C SER A 4 -48.42 9.30 15.13
N GLU A 5 -48.59 10.55 14.70
CA GLU A 5 -48.08 11.06 13.43
C GLU A 5 -46.54 11.15 13.43
N ILE A 6 -45.95 11.67 14.51
CA ILE A 6 -44.49 11.77 14.67
C ILE A 6 -43.86 10.37 14.69
N TYR A 7 -44.47 9.42 15.41
CA TYR A 7 -44.01 8.05 15.44
C TYR A 7 -44.05 7.39 14.05
N LEU A 8 -45.17 7.54 13.34
CA LEU A 8 -45.35 7.01 11.99
C LEU A 8 -44.30 7.57 11.02
N LEU A 9 -44.05 8.89 11.07
CA LEU A 9 -43.03 9.54 10.25
C LEU A 9 -41.63 8.96 10.53
N GLY A 10 -41.29 8.76 11.80
CA GLY A 10 -40.01 8.16 12.20
C GLY A 10 -39.82 6.74 11.67
N VAL A 11 -40.88 5.93 11.68
CA VAL A 11 -40.87 4.57 11.10
C VAL A 11 -40.64 4.62 9.60
N ILE A 12 -41.36 5.48 8.87
CA ILE A 12 -41.21 5.65 7.41
C ILE A 12 -39.78 6.08 7.06
N LEU A 13 -39.26 7.11 7.74
CA LEU A 13 -37.88 7.58 7.54
C LEU A 13 -36.85 6.48 7.81
N GLY A 14 -37.04 5.70 8.88
CA GLY A 14 -36.18 4.57 9.19
C GLY A 14 -36.13 3.54 8.05
N TRP A 15 -37.27 3.19 7.46
CA TRP A 15 -37.32 2.26 6.33
C TRP A 15 -36.69 2.82 5.06
N ILE A 16 -36.88 4.11 4.77
CA ILE A 16 -36.21 4.79 3.65
C ILE A 16 -34.68 4.71 3.82
N LEU A 17 -34.17 5.03 5.01
CA LEU A 17 -32.73 4.95 5.32
C LEU A 17 -32.19 3.53 5.16
N TRP A 18 -32.93 2.52 5.64
CA TRP A 18 -32.57 1.12 5.45
C TRP A 18 -32.52 0.74 3.96
N GLY A 19 -33.49 1.18 3.17
CA GLY A 19 -33.52 0.98 1.72
C GLY A 19 -32.32 1.60 1.03
N ILE A 20 -31.94 2.83 1.42
CA ILE A 20 -30.76 3.53 0.90
C ILE A 20 -29.47 2.74 1.22
N ILE A 21 -29.27 2.30 2.47
CA ILE A 21 -28.10 1.48 2.83
C ILE A 21 -28.06 0.20 2.00
N THR A 22 -29.20 -0.48 1.89
CA THR A 22 -29.27 -1.75 1.16
C THR A 22 -28.91 -1.53 -0.31
N LEU A 23 -29.40 -0.45 -0.92
CA LEU A 23 -29.05 -0.06 -2.27
C LEU A 23 -27.54 0.24 -2.40
N PHE A 24 -26.94 0.99 -1.46
CA PHE A 24 -25.49 1.23 -1.45
C PHE A 24 -24.69 -0.08 -1.35
N ALA A 25 -25.07 -0.99 -0.46
CA ALA A 25 -24.43 -2.29 -0.33
C ALA A 25 -24.46 -3.05 -1.67
N ILE A 26 -25.62 -3.10 -2.34
CA ILE A 26 -25.78 -3.75 -3.64
C ILE A 26 -24.94 -3.05 -4.72
N LEU A 27 -24.99 -1.72 -4.80
CA LEU A 27 -24.25 -0.95 -5.81
C LEU A 27 -22.74 -1.13 -5.66
N ILE A 28 -22.21 -1.06 -4.43
CA ILE A 28 -20.78 -1.29 -4.19
C ILE A 28 -20.40 -2.73 -4.53
N THR A 29 -21.25 -3.71 -4.16
CA THR A 29 -21.06 -5.11 -4.56
C THR A 29 -20.97 -5.27 -6.08
N TRP A 30 -21.88 -4.63 -6.80
CA TRP A 30 -21.92 -4.67 -8.26
C TRP A 30 -20.71 -3.96 -8.87
N SER A 31 -20.29 -2.82 -8.30
CA SER A 31 -19.06 -2.12 -8.68
C SER A 31 -17.82 -2.99 -8.48
N CYS A 32 -17.69 -3.71 -7.35
CA CYS A 32 -16.60 -4.67 -7.14
C CYS A 32 -16.56 -5.73 -8.26
N ARG A 33 -17.75 -6.22 -8.65
CA ARG A 33 -17.90 -7.16 -9.77
C ARG A 33 -17.66 -6.53 -11.14
N ALA A 34 -17.87 -5.22 -11.32
CA ALA A 34 -17.56 -4.53 -12.56
C ALA A 34 -16.05 -4.28 -12.68
N TYR A 35 -15.39 -3.84 -11.61
CA TYR A 35 -13.95 -3.57 -11.61
C TYR A 35 -13.09 -4.81 -11.83
N THR A 36 -13.57 -5.99 -11.41
CA THR A 36 -12.92 -7.28 -11.75
C THR A 36 -12.96 -7.64 -13.23
N LYS A 37 -13.75 -6.97 -14.08
CA LYS A 37 -13.78 -7.28 -15.53
C LYS A 37 -12.54 -6.78 -16.27
N SER A 38 -11.85 -5.76 -15.78
CA SER A 38 -10.60 -5.30 -16.38
C SER A 38 -9.45 -5.57 -15.42
N GLU A 39 -8.40 -6.22 -15.92
CA GLU A 39 -7.18 -6.50 -15.15
C GLU A 39 -6.60 -5.20 -14.54
N GLU A 40 -6.71 -4.09 -15.26
CA GLU A 40 -6.32 -2.75 -14.79
C GLU A 40 -7.32 -2.12 -13.80
N GLY A 41 -8.62 -2.41 -13.94
CA GLY A 41 -9.66 -1.82 -13.10
C GLY A 41 -9.63 -2.35 -11.68
N PHE A 42 -9.33 -3.63 -11.51
CA PHE A 42 -9.23 -4.22 -10.18
C PHE A 42 -7.97 -3.74 -9.45
N LYS A 43 -6.81 -3.72 -10.14
CA LYS A 43 -5.52 -3.38 -9.54
C LYS A 43 -5.39 -1.90 -9.16
N TYR A 44 -6.01 -1.00 -9.90
CA TYR A 44 -5.80 0.45 -9.69
C TYR A 44 -7.03 1.20 -9.18
N LYS A 45 -8.23 0.62 -9.25
CA LYS A 45 -9.47 1.34 -8.91
C LYS A 45 -10.26 0.73 -7.76
N LEU A 46 -10.02 -0.55 -7.41
CA LEU A 46 -10.71 -1.14 -6.27
C LEU A 46 -10.02 -0.72 -4.96
N GLN A 47 -10.55 0.31 -4.32
CA GLN A 47 -10.08 0.68 -2.99
C GLN A 47 -10.58 -0.36 -1.97
N TRP A 48 -9.66 -0.94 -1.20
CA TRP A 48 -9.98 -1.89 -0.12
C TRP A 48 -11.00 -1.34 0.88
N THR A 49 -10.93 -0.04 1.16
CA THR A 49 -11.91 0.69 1.97
C THR A 49 -13.33 0.49 1.47
N SER A 50 -13.57 0.53 0.16
CA SER A 50 -14.91 0.35 -0.42
C SER A 50 -15.45 -1.06 -0.23
N VAL A 51 -14.59 -2.08 -0.35
CA VAL A 51 -15.00 -3.48 -0.14
C VAL A 51 -15.40 -3.71 1.31
N VAL A 52 -14.57 -3.23 2.25
CA VAL A 52 -14.85 -3.35 3.69
C VAL A 52 -16.11 -2.56 4.08
N GLN A 53 -16.31 -1.37 3.51
CA GLN A 53 -17.54 -0.60 3.70
C GLN A 53 -18.78 -1.34 3.19
N ALA A 54 -18.69 -2.01 2.03
CA ALA A 54 -19.80 -2.81 1.50
C ALA A 54 -20.20 -3.94 2.46
N ILE A 55 -19.21 -4.64 3.04
CA ILE A 55 -19.43 -5.69 4.03
C ILE A 55 -20.15 -5.14 5.24
N PHE A 56 -19.69 -3.99 5.78
CA PHE A 56 -20.34 -3.36 6.92
C PHE A 56 -21.77 -2.89 6.60
N PHE A 57 -22.00 -2.28 5.43
CA PHE A 57 -23.35 -1.88 5.03
C PHE A 57 -24.28 -3.08 4.87
N LEU A 58 -23.80 -4.18 4.29
CA LEU A 58 -24.56 -5.43 4.18
C LEU A 58 -24.88 -6.00 5.57
N MET A 59 -23.90 -6.03 6.48
CA MET A 59 -24.10 -6.50 7.85
C MET A 59 -25.13 -5.64 8.59
N VAL A 60 -25.06 -4.32 8.49
CA VAL A 60 -26.07 -3.41 9.06
C VAL A 60 -27.45 -3.67 8.46
N ALA A 61 -27.55 -3.77 7.14
CA ALA A 61 -28.82 -4.04 6.46
C ALA A 61 -29.45 -5.34 6.99
N ILE A 62 -28.66 -6.42 7.13
CA ILE A 62 -29.09 -7.72 7.66
C ILE A 62 -29.49 -7.61 9.13
N LEU A 63 -28.67 -6.97 9.98
CA LEU A 63 -28.96 -6.81 11.40
C LEU A 63 -30.28 -6.05 11.62
N PHE A 64 -30.49 -4.94 10.92
CA PHE A 64 -31.73 -4.16 11.06
C PHE A 64 -32.96 -4.81 10.43
N LEU A 65 -32.76 -5.79 9.55
CA LEU A 65 -33.82 -6.64 9.03
C LEU A 65 -34.23 -7.70 10.04
N ILE A 66 -33.27 -8.36 10.70
CA ILE A 66 -33.51 -9.44 11.68
C ILE A 66 -34.02 -8.87 13.02
N PHE A 67 -33.37 -7.82 13.51
CA PHE A 67 -33.69 -7.22 14.80
C PHE A 67 -34.81 -6.19 14.68
N LYS A 68 -35.70 -6.17 15.67
CA LYS A 68 -36.84 -5.23 15.76
C LYS A 68 -36.42 -3.81 16.16
N TRP A 69 -35.14 -3.44 16.01
CA TRP A 69 -34.65 -2.10 16.33
C TRP A 69 -35.28 -1.06 15.40
N ASN A 70 -35.48 0.15 15.93
CA ASN A 70 -35.90 1.28 15.11
C ASN A 70 -34.81 1.58 14.08
N LYS A 71 -35.17 1.58 12.81
CA LYS A 71 -34.22 1.75 11.70
C LYS A 71 -33.61 3.15 11.67
N LEU A 72 -34.16 4.15 12.37
CA LEU A 72 -33.51 5.45 12.57
C LEU A 72 -32.12 5.33 13.22
N HIS A 73 -31.86 4.25 13.97
CA HIS A 73 -30.53 4.04 14.54
C HIS A 73 -29.43 3.83 13.48
N ILE A 74 -29.80 3.61 12.23
CA ILE A 74 -28.85 3.62 11.12
C ILE A 74 -28.07 4.94 11.03
N LEU A 75 -28.71 6.09 11.29
CA LEU A 75 -28.11 7.42 11.09
C LEU A 75 -26.81 7.64 11.88
N TRP A 76 -26.73 7.13 13.10
CA TRP A 76 -25.55 7.29 13.96
C TRP A 76 -24.55 6.14 13.79
N ILE A 77 -24.99 4.98 13.27
CA ILE A 77 -24.10 3.86 12.98
C ILE A 77 -23.29 4.10 11.69
N ILE A 78 -23.86 4.76 10.67
CA ILE A 78 -23.17 5.02 9.39
C ILE A 78 -21.82 5.74 9.59
N PRO A 79 -21.74 6.88 10.31
CA PRO A 79 -20.46 7.57 10.50
C PRO A 79 -19.43 6.71 11.23
N VAL A 80 -19.87 5.93 12.22
CA VAL A 80 -19.01 5.00 12.96
C VAL A 80 -18.43 3.94 12.02
N ILE A 81 -19.24 3.36 11.14
CA ILE A 81 -18.77 2.39 10.14
C ILE A 81 -17.77 3.01 9.19
N PHE A 82 -18.05 4.23 8.70
CA PHE A 82 -17.17 4.91 7.76
C PHE A 82 -15.80 5.19 8.39
N LEU A 83 -15.79 5.76 9.59
CA LEU A 83 -14.56 6.04 10.35
C LEU A 83 -13.83 4.76 10.75
N SER A 84 -14.55 3.73 11.20
CA SER A 84 -13.95 2.44 11.59
C SER A 84 -13.30 1.77 10.39
N THR A 85 -13.96 1.79 9.22
CA THR A 85 -13.38 1.20 8.00
C THR A 85 -12.09 1.91 7.60
N HIS A 86 -12.09 3.24 7.61
CA HIS A 86 -10.89 4.01 7.31
C HIS A 86 -9.79 3.71 8.33
N PHE A 87 -10.13 3.67 9.62
CA PHE A 87 -9.17 3.34 10.68
C PHE A 87 -8.55 1.96 10.48
N PHE A 88 -9.36 0.94 10.20
CA PHE A 88 -8.88 -0.43 10.00
C PHE A 88 -8.00 -0.59 8.78
N VAL A 89 -8.36 0.04 7.66
CA VAL A 89 -7.55 -0.03 6.44
C VAL A 89 -6.24 0.76 6.58
N SER A 90 -6.24 1.88 7.32
CA SER A 90 -5.04 2.70 7.47
C SER A 90 -4.05 2.22 8.54
N HIS A 91 -4.52 1.58 9.62
CA HIS A 91 -3.67 1.33 10.81
C HIS A 91 -3.21 -0.13 10.98
N ASN A 92 -3.52 -1.05 10.05
CA ASN A 92 -3.02 -2.43 10.04
C ASN A 92 -3.03 -3.13 11.43
N ILE A 93 -4.17 -3.11 12.12
CA ILE A 93 -4.29 -3.65 13.49
C ILE A 93 -4.02 -5.17 13.51
N PRO A 94 -3.00 -5.67 14.22
CA PRO A 94 -2.46 -7.03 14.05
C PRO A 94 -3.47 -8.19 14.12
N ILE A 95 -4.47 -8.11 14.98
CA ILE A 95 -5.48 -9.17 15.18
C ILE A 95 -6.68 -8.99 14.25
N LEU A 96 -7.10 -7.76 14.05
CA LEU A 96 -8.32 -7.48 13.31
C LEU A 96 -8.09 -7.49 11.80
N SER A 97 -6.88 -7.14 11.37
CA SER A 97 -6.43 -7.18 9.99
C SER A 97 -6.61 -8.56 9.34
N PRO A 98 -6.09 -9.67 9.90
CA PRO A 98 -6.31 -11.02 9.36
C PRO A 98 -7.80 -11.41 9.27
N LEU A 99 -8.60 -11.04 10.28
CA LEU A 99 -10.03 -11.34 10.30
C LEU A 99 -10.77 -10.57 9.19
N VAL A 100 -10.51 -9.28 9.06
CA VAL A 100 -11.12 -8.43 8.02
C VAL A 100 -10.70 -8.93 6.63
N ILE A 101 -9.44 -9.30 6.44
CA ILE A 101 -8.99 -9.94 5.20
C ILE A 101 -9.81 -11.20 4.95
N TYR A 102 -9.89 -12.12 5.92
CA TYR A 102 -10.58 -13.39 5.78
C TYR A 102 -12.04 -13.20 5.37
N VAL A 103 -12.77 -12.35 6.10
CA VAL A 103 -14.17 -12.02 5.80
C VAL A 103 -14.28 -11.40 4.41
N THR A 104 -13.35 -10.53 4.03
CA THR A 104 -13.31 -9.92 2.70
C THR A 104 -13.03 -10.95 1.60
N LYS A 105 -12.17 -11.94 1.85
CA LYS A 105 -11.92 -13.06 0.92
C LYS A 105 -13.21 -13.82 0.67
N VAL A 106 -13.92 -14.20 1.74
CA VAL A 106 -15.18 -14.94 1.66
C VAL A 106 -16.22 -14.13 0.91
N TYR A 107 -16.37 -12.85 1.26
CA TYR A 107 -17.30 -11.95 0.60
C TYR A 107 -17.00 -11.81 -0.90
N LEU A 108 -15.76 -11.48 -1.29
CA LEU A 108 -15.40 -11.36 -2.70
C LEU A 108 -15.53 -12.70 -3.43
N SER A 109 -15.21 -13.82 -2.77
CA SER A 109 -15.43 -15.16 -3.33
C SER A 109 -16.88 -15.38 -3.72
N ILE A 110 -17.82 -14.98 -2.87
CA ILE A 110 -19.27 -15.04 -3.14
C ILE A 110 -19.65 -14.08 -4.28
N VAL A 111 -19.19 -12.84 -4.24
CA VAL A 111 -19.52 -11.80 -5.23
C VAL A 111 -19.01 -12.16 -6.63
N LEU A 112 -17.89 -12.87 -6.70
CA LEU A 112 -17.21 -13.24 -7.92
C LEU A 112 -17.48 -14.68 -8.37
N ILE A 113 -18.45 -15.38 -7.76
CA ILE A 113 -18.91 -16.69 -8.25
C ILE A 113 -19.21 -16.61 -9.76
N GLY A 114 -18.67 -17.56 -10.52
CA GLY A 114 -18.82 -17.64 -11.97
C GLY A 114 -17.91 -16.69 -12.76
N ARG A 115 -16.91 -16.06 -12.13
CA ARG A 115 -15.82 -15.35 -12.82
C ARG A 115 -14.54 -16.18 -12.72
N ASP A 116 -13.88 -16.38 -13.85
CA ASP A 116 -12.55 -16.97 -13.89
C ASP A 116 -11.52 -15.86 -13.62
N LEU A 117 -10.94 -15.87 -12.42
CA LEU A 117 -9.95 -14.88 -12.00
C LEU A 117 -8.56 -15.37 -12.42
N LYS A 118 -8.07 -14.88 -13.56
CA LYS A 118 -6.66 -15.08 -13.95
C LYS A 118 -5.76 -14.43 -12.89
N GLY A 119 -5.10 -15.24 -12.06
CA GLY A 119 -4.22 -14.80 -10.96
C GLY A 119 -4.61 -15.33 -9.57
N GLY A 120 -5.81 -15.90 -9.42
CA GLY A 120 -6.27 -16.41 -8.12
C GLY A 120 -6.56 -15.29 -7.09
N PHE A 121 -7.36 -15.61 -6.08
CA PHE A 121 -7.74 -14.65 -5.04
C PHE A 121 -6.54 -14.14 -4.23
N ASP A 122 -5.55 -14.99 -4.01
CA ASP A 122 -4.42 -14.62 -3.17
C ASP A 122 -3.55 -13.54 -3.80
N GLU A 123 -3.31 -13.55 -5.12
CA GLU A 123 -2.59 -12.48 -5.83
C GLU A 123 -3.36 -11.15 -5.79
N LEU A 124 -4.70 -11.21 -5.77
CA LEU A 124 -5.60 -10.06 -5.69
C LEU A 124 -5.65 -9.44 -4.29
N LEU A 125 -5.58 -10.26 -3.25
CA LEU A 125 -5.50 -9.82 -1.85
C LEU A 125 -4.08 -9.39 -1.45
N TYR A 126 -3.10 -9.70 -2.30
CA TYR A 126 -1.69 -9.31 -2.19
C TYR A 126 -1.34 -8.06 -2.99
N ASP A 127 -2.31 -7.21 -3.36
CA ASP A 127 -2.01 -5.90 -3.95
C ASP A 127 -1.39 -4.96 -2.89
N GLY A 128 -0.09 -5.17 -2.64
CA GLY A 128 0.97 -4.22 -2.27
C GLY A 128 0.76 -3.25 -1.10
N SER A 129 -0.40 -3.25 -0.45
CA SER A 129 -0.81 -2.29 0.57
C SER A 129 -0.91 -2.95 1.94
N PHE A 130 -1.30 -4.22 1.98
CA PHE A 130 -1.54 -4.94 3.24
C PHE A 130 -0.36 -5.79 3.73
N LYS A 131 0.55 -6.14 2.82
CA LYS A 131 1.80 -6.86 3.10
C LYS A 131 2.97 -6.34 2.27
N ARG A 132 2.99 -5.04 1.93
CA ARG A 132 4.30 -4.40 1.78
C ARG A 132 4.96 -4.67 3.12
N GLY A 133 6.08 -5.38 3.13
CA GLY A 133 6.87 -5.55 4.34
C GLY A 133 7.16 -4.13 4.80
N GLN A 134 6.35 -3.63 5.72
CA GLN A 134 6.62 -2.39 6.43
C GLN A 134 7.73 -2.75 7.42
N LEU A 135 8.89 -3.11 6.88
CA LEU A 135 10.12 -2.44 7.26
C LEU A 135 9.73 -1.01 7.55
N SER A 136 9.71 -0.69 8.85
CA SER A 136 9.14 0.55 9.33
C SER A 136 9.77 1.67 8.51
N LEU A 137 9.00 2.70 8.18
CA LEU A 137 9.54 3.84 7.46
C LEU A 137 10.84 4.33 8.14
N GLU A 138 10.90 4.24 9.47
CA GLU A 138 12.08 4.53 10.28
C GLU A 138 13.30 3.67 9.92
N ARG A 139 13.14 2.35 9.75
CA ARG A 139 14.23 1.45 9.33
C ARG A 139 14.72 1.74 7.92
N ARG A 140 13.81 2.03 7.00
CA ARG A 140 14.19 2.45 5.64
C ARG A 140 14.99 3.74 5.71
N LEU A 141 14.52 4.72 6.49
CA LEU A 141 15.25 5.97 6.71
C LEU A 141 16.61 5.74 7.39
N GLU A 142 16.72 4.79 8.31
CA GLU A 142 17.98 4.43 8.96
C GLU A 142 19.02 3.94 7.95
N ILE A 143 18.70 2.95 7.12
CA ILE A 143 19.65 2.45 6.12
C ILE A 143 19.96 3.52 5.05
N ILE A 144 18.99 4.34 4.65
CA ILE A 144 19.24 5.46 3.72
C ILE A 144 20.23 6.45 4.35
N ARG A 145 20.10 6.77 5.65
CA ARG A 145 21.06 7.64 6.37
C ARG A 145 22.45 7.04 6.39
N ILE A 146 22.58 5.75 6.70
CA ILE A 146 23.88 5.04 6.72
C ILE A 146 24.55 5.13 5.35
N LEU A 147 23.81 4.81 4.28
CA LEU A 147 24.34 4.86 2.92
C LEU A 147 24.72 6.28 2.50
N ALA A 148 23.89 7.28 2.84
CA ALA A 148 24.16 8.67 2.51
C ALA A 148 25.41 9.22 3.23
N GLN A 149 25.57 8.88 4.51
CA GLN A 149 26.77 9.20 5.28
C GLN A 149 28.01 8.55 4.66
N LYS A 150 27.90 7.27 4.28
CA LYS A 150 28.98 6.52 3.62
C LYS A 150 29.40 7.17 2.30
N ARG A 151 28.44 7.61 1.46
CA ARG A 151 28.76 8.34 0.22
C ARG A 151 29.51 9.65 0.51
N ILE A 152 29.02 10.46 1.44
CA ILE A 152 29.66 11.74 1.78
C ILE A 152 31.08 11.53 2.31
N GLN A 153 31.31 10.47 3.09
CA GLN A 153 32.65 10.14 3.58
C GLN A 153 33.60 9.78 2.43
N LEU A 154 33.12 9.00 1.46
CA LEU A 154 33.87 8.57 0.28
C LEU A 154 34.09 9.67 -0.76
N ASP A 155 33.31 10.76 -0.72
CA ASP A 155 33.46 11.86 -1.66
C ASP A 155 34.79 12.59 -1.41
N SER A 156 35.71 12.50 -2.37
CA SER A 156 37.04 13.14 -2.29
C SER A 156 37.00 14.64 -2.57
N VAL A 157 35.87 15.18 -3.07
CA VAL A 157 35.74 16.58 -3.47
C VAL A 157 35.37 17.48 -2.29
N LEU A 158 34.63 16.95 -1.32
CA LEU A 158 34.16 17.71 -0.16
C LEU A 158 35.27 17.88 0.89
N THR A 159 35.39 19.09 1.43
CA THR A 159 36.21 19.35 2.61
C THR A 159 35.59 18.70 3.87
N ASN A 160 36.40 18.49 4.91
CA ASN A 160 35.91 17.88 6.15
C ASN A 160 34.78 18.69 6.82
N GLU A 161 34.81 20.02 6.69
CA GLU A 161 33.77 20.91 7.23
C GLU A 161 32.46 20.78 6.43
N GLU A 162 32.55 20.73 5.10
CA GLU A 162 31.38 20.50 4.23
C GLU A 162 30.76 19.11 4.43
N LYS A 163 31.59 18.09 4.66
CA LYS A 163 31.13 16.75 5.02
C LYS A 163 30.33 16.76 6.33
N ALA A 164 30.84 17.43 7.37
CA ALA A 164 30.18 17.52 8.66
C ALA A 164 28.82 18.26 8.58
N SER A 165 28.77 19.36 7.83
CA SER A 165 27.51 20.10 7.59
C SER A 165 26.49 19.23 6.86
N SER A 166 26.90 18.57 5.77
CA SER A 166 26.01 17.73 4.95
C SER A 166 25.43 16.56 5.73
N ILE A 167 26.23 15.93 6.60
CA ILE A 167 25.77 14.84 7.47
C ILE A 167 24.75 15.34 8.50
N THR A 168 24.93 16.54 9.03
CA THR A 168 24.02 17.15 10.02
C THR A 168 22.66 17.49 9.37
N ASP A 169 22.68 17.97 8.13
CA ASP A 169 21.45 18.27 7.38
C ASP A 169 20.66 16.99 7.02
N LEU A 170 21.36 15.92 6.65
CA LEU A 170 20.72 14.63 6.31
C LEU A 170 20.15 13.91 7.52
N THR A 171 20.76 14.06 8.69
CA THR A 171 20.25 13.44 9.93
C THR A 171 19.01 14.13 10.46
N SER A 172 18.83 15.43 10.17
CA SER A 172 17.71 16.23 10.65
C SER A 172 16.51 16.29 9.68
N ASN A 173 16.69 16.03 8.38
CA ASN A 173 15.64 16.22 7.38
C ASN A 173 15.30 14.95 6.57
N ASN A 174 14.26 14.22 7.02
CA ASN A 174 13.77 13.01 6.34
C ASN A 174 13.24 13.27 4.91
N ILE A 175 12.70 14.46 4.64
CA ILE A 175 12.17 14.79 3.31
C ILE A 175 13.32 14.93 2.31
N LEU A 176 14.42 15.56 2.74
CA LEU A 176 15.62 15.70 1.93
C LEU A 176 16.26 14.34 1.65
N LEU A 177 16.25 13.46 2.66
CA LEU A 177 16.78 12.10 2.58
C LEU A 177 16.08 11.27 1.49
N MET A 178 14.76 11.38 1.39
CA MET A 178 13.95 10.63 0.41
C MET A 178 14.14 11.10 -1.04
N LYS A 179 14.83 12.23 -1.25
CA LYS A 179 15.21 12.74 -2.58
C LYS A 179 16.64 12.40 -2.98
N GLN A 180 17.35 11.63 -2.16
CA GLN A 180 18.72 11.22 -2.46
C GLN A 180 18.74 9.90 -3.26
N PRO A 181 19.80 9.65 -4.05
CA PRO A 181 19.95 8.39 -4.78
C PRO A 181 19.84 7.14 -3.91
N GLU A 182 20.31 7.21 -2.67
CA GLU A 182 20.25 6.13 -1.68
C GLU A 182 18.81 5.71 -1.38
N ALA A 183 17.87 6.65 -1.37
CA ALA A 183 16.45 6.35 -1.19
C ALA A 183 15.91 5.53 -2.37
N ALA A 184 16.33 5.83 -3.60
CA ALA A 184 15.96 5.04 -4.76
C ALA A 184 16.52 3.61 -4.66
N ILE A 185 17.81 3.47 -4.32
CA ILE A 185 18.46 2.16 -4.12
C ILE A 185 17.68 1.34 -3.09
N VAL A 186 17.46 1.90 -1.89
CA VAL A 186 16.82 1.19 -0.79
C VAL A 186 15.40 0.78 -1.13
N ASN A 187 14.61 1.66 -1.76
CA ASN A 187 13.22 1.35 -2.12
C ASN A 187 13.13 0.27 -3.20
N ILE A 188 14.03 0.30 -4.19
CA ILE A 188 14.10 -0.72 -5.24
C ILE A 188 14.50 -2.07 -4.63
N VAL A 189 15.55 -2.10 -3.82
CA VAL A 189 16.04 -3.34 -3.20
C VAL A 189 15.00 -3.92 -2.24
N ALA A 190 14.34 -3.09 -1.43
CA ALA A 190 13.26 -3.53 -0.55
C ALA A 190 12.13 -4.20 -1.35
N SER A 191 11.65 -3.51 -2.40
CA SER A 191 10.58 -4.04 -3.28
C SER A 191 11.02 -5.33 -3.97
N TYR A 192 12.27 -5.37 -4.45
CA TYR A 192 12.84 -6.54 -5.10
C TYR A 192 12.88 -7.74 -4.16
N LEU A 193 13.33 -7.58 -2.91
CA LEU A 193 13.34 -8.66 -1.92
C LEU A 193 11.92 -9.13 -1.57
N GLU A 194 10.97 -8.20 -1.41
CA GLU A 194 9.57 -8.54 -1.16
C GLU A 194 9.00 -9.45 -2.25
N TYR A 195 9.16 -9.09 -3.52
CA TYR A 195 8.69 -9.90 -4.64
C TYR A 195 9.49 -11.19 -4.82
N LYS A 196 10.79 -11.19 -4.47
CA LYS A 196 11.61 -12.41 -4.51
C LYS A 196 11.12 -13.44 -3.49
N LEU A 197 10.71 -12.99 -2.30
CA LEU A 197 10.09 -13.85 -1.29
C LEU A 197 8.75 -14.44 -1.72
N LEU A 198 8.07 -13.80 -2.67
CA LEU A 198 6.85 -14.32 -3.31
C LEU A 198 7.14 -15.29 -4.47
N GLY A 199 8.41 -15.60 -4.74
CA GLY A 199 8.82 -16.56 -5.77
C GLY A 199 8.81 -16.00 -7.20
N LEU A 200 8.78 -14.68 -7.38
CA LEU A 200 8.86 -14.09 -8.72
C LEU A 200 10.27 -14.26 -9.31
N SER A 201 10.34 -14.48 -10.63
CA SER A 201 11.59 -14.39 -11.39
C SER A 201 12.12 -12.95 -11.40
N ASP A 202 13.42 -12.76 -11.59
CA ASP A 202 14.05 -11.44 -11.52
C ASP A 202 13.48 -10.46 -12.55
N GLU A 203 13.25 -10.94 -13.77
CA GLU A 203 12.65 -10.14 -14.83
C GLU A 203 11.21 -9.75 -14.51
N LYS A 204 10.37 -10.70 -14.04
CA LYS A 204 8.99 -10.40 -13.63
C LYS A 204 8.96 -9.46 -12.43
N ASN A 205 9.91 -9.59 -11.52
CA ASN A 205 10.05 -8.76 -10.34
C ASN A 205 10.35 -7.30 -10.73
N LEU A 206 11.43 -7.05 -11.48
CA LEU A 206 11.83 -5.70 -11.90
C LEU A 206 10.79 -5.02 -12.80
N THR A 207 10.15 -5.77 -13.71
CA THR A 207 9.05 -5.25 -14.52
C THR A 207 7.81 -4.91 -13.69
N THR A 208 7.55 -5.66 -12.61
CA THR A 208 6.47 -5.35 -11.67
C THR A 208 6.78 -4.08 -10.88
N ILE A 209 8.02 -3.93 -10.39
CA ILE A 209 8.48 -2.70 -9.71
C ILE A 209 8.26 -1.49 -10.62
N GLU A 210 8.70 -1.56 -11.88
CA GLU A 210 8.52 -0.45 -12.83
C GLU A 210 7.04 -0.14 -13.10
N LYS A 211 6.19 -1.16 -13.28
CA LYS A 211 4.74 -0.95 -13.47
C LYS A 211 4.08 -0.28 -12.27
N THR A 212 4.61 -0.45 -11.06
CA THR A 212 4.08 0.18 -9.85
C THR A 212 4.59 1.62 -9.64
N ARG A 213 5.59 2.04 -10.41
CA ARG A 213 6.22 3.36 -10.35
C ARG A 213 5.35 4.41 -11.05
N HIS A 214 4.22 4.77 -10.43
CA HIS A 214 3.17 5.56 -11.06
C HIS A 214 3.44 7.06 -11.22
N PHE A 215 4.54 7.59 -10.67
CA PHE A 215 4.73 9.04 -10.52
C PHE A 215 5.98 9.63 -11.17
N PHE A 216 6.84 8.81 -11.78
CA PHE A 216 8.12 9.28 -12.31
C PHE A 216 8.13 9.30 -13.84
N LYS A 217 9.05 10.11 -14.40
CA LYS A 217 9.24 10.28 -15.85
C LYS A 217 9.44 8.90 -16.49
N LYS A 218 8.71 8.62 -17.58
CA LYS A 218 8.90 7.39 -18.35
C LYS A 218 10.21 7.48 -19.13
N GLY A 219 11.14 6.56 -18.85
CA GLY A 219 12.38 6.38 -19.60
C GLY A 219 12.40 5.07 -20.38
N ILE A 220 13.39 4.89 -21.26
CA ILE A 220 13.60 3.63 -21.98
C ILE A 220 14.24 2.63 -21.01
N MET A 221 13.51 1.55 -20.68
CA MET A 221 14.01 0.50 -19.79
C MET A 221 15.21 -0.23 -20.42
N PRO A 222 16.25 -0.58 -19.65
CA PRO A 222 17.42 -1.27 -20.20
C PRO A 222 17.05 -2.68 -20.73
N PHE A 223 17.63 -3.06 -21.87
CA PHE A 223 17.39 -4.36 -22.53
C PHE A 223 17.81 -5.57 -21.68
N LYS A 224 18.76 -5.40 -20.76
CA LYS A 224 19.17 -6.43 -19.80
C LYS A 224 18.78 -5.99 -18.39
N LEU A 225 17.62 -6.49 -17.94
CA LEU A 225 17.04 -6.21 -16.63
C LEU A 225 17.77 -6.98 -15.52
N THR A 226 18.86 -6.39 -15.04
CA THR A 226 19.49 -6.76 -13.77
C THR A 226 19.10 -5.74 -12.71
N LEU A 227 19.18 -6.12 -11.43
CA LEU A 227 18.91 -5.21 -10.32
C LEU A 227 19.81 -3.97 -10.38
N ALA A 228 21.12 -4.16 -10.62
CA ALA A 228 22.08 -3.06 -10.74
C ALA A 228 21.74 -2.09 -11.90
N ASN A 229 21.45 -2.63 -13.09
CA ASN A 229 21.08 -1.80 -14.24
C ASN A 229 19.78 -1.04 -14.00
N TYR A 230 18.81 -1.68 -13.33
CA TYR A 230 17.54 -1.05 -13.00
C TYR A 230 17.69 0.06 -11.96
N ILE A 231 18.53 -0.14 -10.94
CA ILE A 231 18.87 0.89 -9.96
C ILE A 231 19.50 2.10 -10.66
N LYS A 232 20.50 1.88 -11.53
CA LYS A 232 21.15 2.95 -12.28
C LYS A 232 20.16 3.75 -13.13
N TYR A 233 19.34 3.03 -13.90
CA TYR A 233 18.23 3.62 -14.67
C TYR A 233 17.28 4.46 -13.81
N SER A 234 16.92 3.99 -12.61
CA SER A 234 16.02 4.72 -11.73
C SER A 234 16.67 5.98 -11.15
N ILE A 235 17.93 5.90 -10.73
CA ILE A 235 18.68 7.06 -10.22
C ILE A 235 18.77 8.15 -11.29
N GLU A 236 19.10 7.79 -12.53
CA GLU A 236 19.17 8.72 -13.67
C GLU A 236 17.83 9.42 -13.96
N LEU A 237 16.70 8.77 -13.64
CA LEU A 237 15.37 9.32 -13.85
C LEU A 237 14.84 10.16 -12.69
N GLU A 238 15.16 9.79 -11.44
CA GLU A 238 14.56 10.40 -10.24
C GLU A 238 15.42 11.49 -9.61
N CYS A 239 16.74 11.39 -9.76
CA CYS A 239 17.68 12.30 -9.13
C CYS A 239 18.06 13.43 -10.09
N THR A 240 18.61 14.52 -9.54
CA THR A 240 19.22 15.55 -10.40
C THR A 240 20.46 14.99 -11.10
N TYR A 241 20.83 15.57 -12.24
CA TYR A 241 22.01 15.14 -12.99
C TYR A 241 23.29 15.12 -12.13
N GLU A 242 23.47 16.13 -11.27
CA GLU A 242 24.62 16.23 -10.36
C GLU A 242 24.63 15.08 -9.33
N GLN A 243 23.47 14.76 -8.75
CA GLN A 243 23.34 13.65 -7.81
C GLN A 243 23.60 12.31 -8.50
N ALA A 244 23.02 12.09 -9.68
CA ALA A 244 23.19 10.84 -10.43
C ALA A 244 24.65 10.63 -10.85
N LYS A 245 25.35 11.69 -11.28
CA LYS A 245 26.76 11.63 -11.69
C LYS A 245 27.71 11.28 -10.53
N SER A 246 27.34 11.62 -9.30
CA SER A 246 28.15 11.33 -8.10
C SER A 246 28.10 9.86 -7.65
N ILE A 247 27.18 9.06 -8.19
CA ILE A 247 26.98 7.67 -7.82
C ILE A 247 27.80 6.78 -8.75
N THR A 248 28.80 6.08 -8.21
CA THR A 248 29.60 5.10 -8.96
C THR A 248 28.93 3.73 -9.00
N ASP A 249 29.29 2.91 -9.99
CA ASP A 249 28.78 1.53 -10.09
C ASP A 249 29.20 0.70 -8.86
N ASP A 250 30.42 0.92 -8.35
CA ASP A 250 30.92 0.27 -7.12
C ASP A 250 30.06 0.64 -5.91
N PHE A 251 29.66 1.91 -5.77
CA PHE A 251 28.77 2.34 -4.69
C PHE A 251 27.39 1.69 -4.80
N ILE A 252 26.83 1.58 -6.02
CA ILE A 252 25.55 0.89 -6.23
C ILE A 252 25.63 -0.56 -5.78
N GLU A 253 26.70 -1.28 -6.15
CA GLU A 253 26.89 -2.68 -5.77
C GLU A 253 27.00 -2.83 -4.25
N ASP A 254 27.84 -2.02 -3.61
CA ASP A 254 28.03 -2.04 -2.16
C ASP A 254 26.75 -1.68 -1.40
N ALA A 255 26.08 -0.60 -1.81
CA ALA A 255 24.83 -0.17 -1.22
C ALA A 255 23.73 -1.23 -1.37
N THR A 256 23.69 -1.92 -2.50
CA THR A 256 22.76 -3.03 -2.74
C THR A 256 23.03 -4.19 -1.77
N LYS A 257 24.29 -4.63 -1.64
CA LYS A 257 24.67 -5.71 -0.71
C LYS A 257 24.38 -5.35 0.75
N GLU A 258 24.69 -4.13 1.13
CA GLU A 258 24.48 -3.62 2.49
C GLU A 258 22.98 -3.55 2.82
N THR A 259 22.17 -3.04 1.90
CA THR A 259 20.70 -3.00 2.04
C THR A 259 20.10 -4.40 2.15
N ILE A 260 20.53 -5.36 1.32
CA ILE A 260 20.05 -6.75 1.39
C ILE A 260 20.40 -7.35 2.75
N SER A 261 21.64 -7.17 3.20
CA SER A 261 22.11 -7.71 4.48
C SER A 261 21.33 -7.13 5.65
N PHE A 262 21.09 -5.82 5.64
CA PHE A 262 20.30 -5.12 6.65
C PHE A 262 18.89 -5.71 6.78
N PHE A 263 18.20 -5.92 5.65
CA PHE A 263 16.85 -6.48 5.64
C PHE A 263 16.79 -7.98 5.97
N LEU A 264 17.82 -8.75 5.63
CA LEU A 264 17.88 -10.17 5.97
C LEU A 264 18.16 -10.41 7.46
N ILE A 265 18.95 -9.56 8.12
CA ILE A 265 19.21 -9.66 9.56
C ILE A 265 17.91 -9.42 10.35
N GLU A 266 17.16 -8.38 9.99
CA GLU A 266 15.90 -8.05 10.65
C GLU A 266 14.90 -9.20 10.58
N LYS A 267 14.72 -9.79 9.39
CA LYS A 267 13.79 -10.90 9.20
C LYS A 267 14.16 -12.13 10.07
N LYS A 268 15.45 -12.34 10.35
CA LYS A 268 15.87 -13.40 11.28
C LYS A 268 15.48 -13.08 12.73
N THR A 269 15.62 -11.82 13.14
CA THR A 269 15.25 -11.35 14.50
C THR A 269 13.75 -11.38 14.73
N GLU A 270 12.92 -11.13 13.71
CA GLU A 270 11.45 -11.26 13.83
C GLU A 270 10.96 -12.70 13.96
N LEU A 271 11.75 -13.67 13.51
CA LEU A 271 11.42 -15.09 13.52
C LEU A 271 11.95 -15.84 14.75
N SER A 272 12.83 -15.22 15.54
CA SER A 272 13.40 -15.76 16.78
C SER A 272 12.64 -15.31 18.01
#